data_AF-A0A8I1UD54-F1
#
_entry.id   AF-A0A8I1UD54-F1
#
_cell.length_a   1.000
_cell.length_b   1.000
_cell.length_c   1.000
_cell.angle_alpha   90.00
_cell.angle_beta   90.00
_cell.angle_gamma   90.00
#
_symmetry.space_group_name_H-M   'P 1'
#
loop_
_entity.id
_entity.type
_entity.pdbx_description
1 polymer ?
#
loop_
_entity_poly.entity_id
_entity_poly.type
_entity_poly.pdbx_seq_one_letter_code
_entity_poly.pdbx_strand_id
1 'polypeptide(L)'
;MSTVDRSQHVMEAVSRDLRRIAGVVDEEIREAAGEPVAFTLFVWTKGRCSYISSATERGEIITVLGAMIARWKAGEADIPAHLARPDQ
;
A
#
# COMPACT_ATOMS: atom_id res chain seq x y z
N MET A 1 -12.73 -18.84 -20.37
CA MET A 1 -12.23 -17.56 -19.83
C MET A 1 -10.75 -17.43 -20.16
N SER A 2 -10.35 -16.40 -20.89
CA SER A 2 -8.93 -16.14 -21.17
C SER A 2 -8.23 -15.62 -19.90
N THR A 3 -6.90 -15.67 -19.86
CA THR A 3 -6.10 -15.16 -18.73
C THR A 3 -6.31 -13.66 -18.49
N VAL A 4 -6.56 -12.90 -19.57
CA VAL A 4 -6.85 -11.46 -19.52
C VAL A 4 -8.21 -11.20 -18.89
N ASP A 5 -9.23 -11.93 -19.32
CA ASP A 5 -10.62 -11.86 -18.83
C ASP A 5 -10.70 -12.23 -17.33
N ARG A 6 -9.94 -13.26 -16.92
CA ARG A 6 -9.78 -13.61 -15.50
C ARG A 6 -9.14 -12.51 -14.67
N SER A 7 -8.07 -11.89 -15.18
CA SER A 7 -7.33 -10.84 -14.45
C SER A 7 -8.17 -9.58 -14.28
N GLN A 8 -8.97 -9.24 -15.30
CA GLN A 8 -9.92 -8.14 -15.23
C GLN A 8 -11.00 -8.40 -14.18
N HIS A 9 -11.62 -9.57 -14.19
CA HIS A 9 -12.66 -9.92 -13.21
C HIS A 9 -12.15 -9.90 -11.75
N VAL A 10 -10.92 -10.40 -11.52
CA VAL A 10 -10.27 -10.35 -10.19
C VAL A 10 -10.04 -8.91 -9.73
N MET A 11 -9.47 -8.06 -10.59
CA MET A 11 -9.20 -6.67 -10.23
C MET A 11 -10.48 -5.87 -10.01
N GLU A 12 -11.56 -6.15 -10.74
CA GLU A 12 -12.86 -5.52 -10.52
C GLU A 12 -13.47 -5.90 -9.17
N ALA A 13 -13.40 -7.17 -8.78
CA ALA A 13 -13.86 -7.60 -7.46
C ALA A 13 -13.11 -6.90 -6.33
N VAL A 14 -11.78 -6.85 -6.42
CA VAL A 14 -10.93 -6.17 -5.44
C VAL A 14 -11.18 -4.66 -5.43
N SER A 15 -11.30 -4.03 -6.60
CA SER A 15 -11.54 -2.59 -6.71
C SER A 15 -12.88 -2.16 -6.11
N ARG A 16 -13.93 -3.00 -6.18
CA ARG A 16 -15.23 -2.71 -5.55
C ARG A 16 -15.14 -2.72 -4.03
N ASP A 17 -14.31 -3.60 -3.47
CA ASP A 17 -14.20 -3.80 -2.04
C ASP A 17 -13.04 -3.00 -1.39
N LEU A 18 -12.25 -2.32 -2.22
CA LEU A 18 -11.03 -1.60 -1.82
C LEU A 18 -11.28 -0.61 -0.68
N ARG A 19 -12.44 0.05 -0.67
CA ARG A 19 -12.82 0.99 0.39
C ARG A 19 -13.04 0.31 1.73
N ARG A 20 -13.72 -0.83 1.75
CA ARG A 20 -13.95 -1.62 2.96
C ARG A 20 -12.63 -2.17 3.48
N ILE A 21 -11.80 -2.71 2.59
CA ILE A 21 -10.46 -3.23 2.91
C ILE A 21 -9.59 -2.13 3.52
N ALA A 22 -9.56 -0.94 2.90
CA ALA A 22 -8.81 0.20 3.43
C ALA A 22 -9.28 0.62 4.83
N GLY A 23 -10.60 0.57 5.10
CA GLY A 23 -11.13 0.86 6.43
C GLY A 23 -10.64 -0.13 7.50
N VAL A 24 -10.54 -1.42 7.16
CA VAL A 24 -9.96 -2.42 8.08
C VAL A 24 -8.48 -2.15 8.30
N VAL A 25 -7.72 -1.89 7.24
CA VAL A 25 -6.28 -1.59 7.34
C VAL A 25 -6.02 -0.32 8.16
N ASP A 26 -6.83 0.72 7.99
CA ASP A 26 -6.71 1.97 8.74
C ASP A 26 -6.88 1.75 10.25
N GLU A 27 -7.88 0.94 10.64
CA GLU A 27 -8.10 0.58 12.05
C GLU A 27 -6.91 -0.18 12.62
N GLU A 28 -6.46 -1.25 11.95
CA GLU A 28 -5.35 -2.08 12.41
C GLU A 28 -4.05 -1.27 12.54
N ILE A 29 -3.78 -0.36 11.59
CA ILE A 29 -2.63 0.54 11.66
C ILE A 29 -2.76 1.49 12.85
N ARG A 30 -3.93 2.08 13.06
CA ARG A 30 -4.19 3.00 14.17
C ARG A 30 -4.05 2.30 15.52
N GLU A 31 -4.57 1.09 15.66
CA GLU A 31 -4.43 0.28 16.87
C GLU A 31 -2.96 -0.04 17.18
N ALA A 32 -2.17 -0.37 16.15
CA ALA A 32 -0.74 -0.66 16.31
C ALA A 32 0.11 0.58 16.62
N ALA A 33 -0.20 1.72 15.99
CA ALA A 33 0.58 2.95 16.11
C ALA A 33 0.17 3.82 17.31
N GLY A 34 -1.06 3.67 17.80
CA GLY A 34 -1.65 4.55 18.82
C GLY A 34 -2.13 5.91 18.28
N GLU A 35 -1.91 6.19 17.00
CA GLU A 35 -2.33 7.42 16.31
C GLU A 35 -2.62 7.16 14.81
N PRO A 36 -3.34 8.07 14.12
CA PRO A 36 -3.57 7.93 12.68
C PRO A 36 -2.26 7.99 11.87
N VAL A 37 -2.07 7.03 10.96
CA VAL A 37 -0.90 6.98 10.06
C VAL A 37 -1.38 6.94 8.62
N ALA A 38 -0.84 7.84 7.78
CA ALA A 38 -1.15 7.86 6.36
C ALA A 38 -0.62 6.60 5.64
N PHE A 39 -1.42 6.03 4.75
CA PHE A 39 -1.03 4.87 3.95
C PHE A 39 -1.60 4.94 2.53
N THR A 40 -0.99 4.17 1.63
CA THR A 40 -1.56 3.87 0.31
C THR A 40 -1.49 2.37 0.09
N LEU A 41 -2.64 1.76 -0.18
CA LEU A 41 -2.75 0.34 -0.53
C LEU A 41 -2.73 0.19 -2.04
N PHE A 42 -1.73 -0.51 -2.57
CA PHE A 42 -1.64 -0.90 -3.96
C PHE A 42 -1.92 -2.39 -4.12
N VAL A 43 -2.78 -2.74 -5.07
CA VAL A 43 -3.06 -4.13 -5.44
C VAL A 43 -3.04 -4.23 -6.96
N TRP A 44 -2.41 -5.27 -7.49
CA TRP A 44 -2.22 -5.37 -8.93
C TRP A 44 -2.24 -6.82 -9.42
N THR A 45 -2.55 -6.96 -10.70
CA THR A 45 -2.26 -8.14 -11.51
C THR A 45 -1.29 -7.73 -12.62
N LYS A 46 -0.92 -8.66 -13.50
CA LYS A 46 -0.01 -8.34 -14.62
C LYS A 46 -0.59 -7.20 -15.48
N GLY A 47 0.04 -6.03 -15.40
CA GLY A 47 -0.29 -4.86 -16.22
C GLY A 47 -1.45 -3.98 -15.74
N ARG A 48 -2.06 -4.25 -14.58
CA ARG A 48 -3.13 -3.40 -14.02
C ARG A 48 -2.99 -3.23 -12.52
N CYS A 49 -3.05 -1.99 -12.06
CA CYS A 49 -2.98 -1.61 -10.65
C CYS A 49 -4.25 -0.86 -10.24
N SER A 50 -4.78 -1.18 -9.07
CA SER A 50 -5.80 -0.41 -8.35
C SER A 50 -5.19 0.06 -7.03
N TYR A 51 -5.57 1.25 -6.58
CA TYR A 51 -5.06 1.80 -5.34
C TYR A 51 -6.09 2.64 -4.60
N ILE A 52 -5.88 2.78 -3.29
CA ILE A 52 -6.57 3.72 -2.40
C ILE A 52 -5.57 4.29 -1.42
N SER A 53 -5.68 5.58 -1.15
CA SER A 53 -4.84 6.31 -0.20
C SER A 53 -5.70 6.94 0.88
N SER A 54 -5.24 6.90 2.12
CA SER A 54 -5.82 7.70 3.21
C SER A 54 -5.30 9.14 3.22
N ALA A 55 -4.13 9.41 2.64
CA ALA A 55 -3.61 10.77 2.47
C ALA A 55 -4.44 11.56 1.45
N THR A 56 -4.76 12.81 1.79
CA THR A 56 -5.53 13.74 0.93
C THR A 56 -4.66 14.42 -0.12
N GLU A 57 -3.38 14.66 0.21
CA GLU A 57 -2.46 15.40 -0.65
C GLU A 57 -1.65 14.49 -1.57
N ARG A 58 -1.95 14.53 -2.87
CA ARG A 58 -1.25 13.71 -3.87
C ARG A 58 0.26 13.97 -3.94
N GLY A 59 0.70 15.19 -3.66
CA GLY A 59 2.12 15.56 -3.69
C GLY A 59 2.94 14.83 -2.63
N GLU A 60 2.38 14.62 -1.44
CA GLU A 60 3.02 13.87 -0.36
C GLU A 60 3.16 12.39 -0.73
N ILE A 61 2.10 11.80 -1.30
CA ILE A 61 2.10 10.41 -1.78
C ILE A 61 3.20 10.21 -2.82
N ILE A 62 3.30 11.10 -3.82
CA ILE A 62 4.32 11.02 -4.88
C ILE A 62 5.72 11.11 -4.27
N THR A 63 5.93 12.03 -3.33
CA THR A 63 7.22 12.23 -2.67
C THR A 63 7.66 10.97 -1.90
N VAL A 64 6.79 10.43 -1.06
CA VAL A 64 7.08 9.25 -0.24
C VAL A 64 7.32 8.00 -1.09
N LEU A 65 6.47 7.76 -2.11
CA LEU A 65 6.66 6.64 -3.03
C LEU A 65 7.91 6.79 -3.89
N GLY A 66 8.23 8.01 -4.32
CA GLY A 66 9.46 8.30 -5.04
C GLY A 66 10.70 7.93 -4.22
N ALA A 67 10.74 8.32 -2.94
CA ALA A 67 11.81 7.95 -2.02
C ALA A 67 11.88 6.44 -1.79
N MET A 68 10.74 5.76 -1.62
CA MET A 68 10.69 4.30 -1.49
C MET A 68 11.25 3.58 -2.73
N ILE A 69 10.81 3.98 -3.93
CA ILE A 69 11.30 3.42 -5.20
C ILE A 69 12.79 3.67 -5.39
N ALA A 70 13.30 4.84 -4.98
CA ALA A 70 14.73 5.16 -5.05
C ALA A 70 15.56 4.21 -4.19
N ARG A 71 15.13 3.95 -2.94
CA ARG A 71 15.78 2.98 -2.03
C ARG A 71 15.81 1.56 -2.61
N TRP A 72 14.68 1.10 -3.15
CA TRP A 72 14.61 -0.20 -3.82
C TRP A 72 15.57 -0.29 -5.02
N LYS A 73 15.66 0.76 -5.85
CA LYS A 73 16.59 0.81 -6.98
C LYS A 73 18.06 0.84 -6.54
N ALA A 74 18.34 1.41 -5.37
CA ALA A 74 19.68 1.44 -4.79
C ALA A 74 20.08 0.11 -4.13
N GLY A 75 19.17 -0.88 -4.04
CA GLY A 75 19.43 -2.15 -3.38
C GLY A 75 19.49 -2.05 -1.86
N GLU A 76 18.93 -0.99 -1.27
CA GLU A 76 18.83 -0.84 0.18
C GLU A 76 17.97 -1.97 0.76
N ALA A 77 18.46 -2.59 1.84
CA ALA A 77 17.74 -3.66 2.51
C ALA A 77 16.41 -3.12 3.05
N ASP A 78 15.36 -3.91 2.88
CA ASP A 78 14.10 -3.71 3.59
C ASP A 78 14.42 -3.85 5.08
N ILE A 79 14.48 -2.74 5.81
CA ILE A 79 14.86 -2.76 7.23
C ILE A 79 13.80 -3.61 7.94
N PRO A 80 14.14 -4.74 8.56
CA PRO A 80 13.15 -5.57 9.22
C PRO A 80 12.47 -4.73 10.31
N ALA A 81 11.12 -4.64 10.25
CA ALA A 81 10.31 -3.77 11.10
C ALA A 81 10.49 -3.96 12.62
N HIS A 82 11.19 -5.00 13.05
CA HIS A 82 11.47 -5.37 14.44
C HIS A 82 12.95 -5.21 14.86
N LEU A 83 13.84 -4.76 13.97
CA LEU A 83 15.25 -4.51 14.30
C LEU A 83 15.52 -3.10 14.85
N ALA A 84 14.57 -2.18 14.72
CA ALA A 84 14.56 -0.94 15.49
C ALA A 84 14.05 -1.26 16.90
N ARG A 85 14.95 -1.66 17.80
CA ARG A 85 14.62 -1.74 19.23
C ARG A 85 14.29 -0.32 19.76
N PRO A 86 13.28 -0.14 20.63
CA PRO A 86 13.01 1.13 21.31
C PRO A 86 14.11 1.60 22.29
N ASP A 87 15.18 0.82 22.49
CA ASP A 87 16.06 0.92 23.65
C ASP A 87 17.55 0.75 23.31
N GLN A 88 18.06 1.57 22.38
CA GLN A 88 19.48 1.99 22.34
C GLN A 88 19.61 3.51 22.44
#